data_AF-A0AAV6KB40-F1
#
_entry.id   AF-A0AAV6KB40-F1
#
_cell.length_a   1.000
_cell.length_b   1.000
_cell.length_c   1.000
_cell.angle_alpha   90.00
_cell.angle_beta   90.00
_cell.angle_gamma   90.00
#
_symmetry.space_group_name_H-M   'P 1'
#
loop_
_entity.id
_entity.type
_entity.pdbx_description
1 polymer ?
#
loop_
_entity_poly.entity_id
_entity_poly.type
_entity_poly.pdbx_seq_one_letter_code
_entity_poly.pdbx_strand_id
1 'polypeptide(L)'
;MASMIYHVFLSFRGEDTRKTFTDHLYTALSGAGFCTFRDDDGIERGKNVKSELDKAIKEARSSIVVLSKDYSSSGWCLDELEMILERKRTSSGAGHVVLPVFYDVDPSKFGSKRGASERHSVDMKSN
;
A
#
# COMPACT_ATOMS: atom_id res chain seq x y z
N MET A 1 -0.85 -15.36 22.55
CA MET A 1 -1.29 -15.34 21.13
C MET A 1 -1.61 -13.91 20.77
N ALA A 2 -1.02 -13.35 19.71
CA ALA A 2 -1.48 -12.06 19.20
C ALA A 2 -2.90 -12.25 18.66
N SER A 3 -3.86 -11.49 19.20
CA SER A 3 -5.22 -11.47 18.66
C SER A 3 -5.19 -10.72 17.33
N MET A 4 -5.38 -11.41 16.22
CA MET A 4 -5.49 -10.79 14.90
C MET A 4 -6.93 -10.26 14.76
N ILE A 5 -7.10 -8.95 14.81
CA ILE A 5 -8.42 -8.30 14.76
C ILE A 5 -8.89 -8.15 13.31
N TYR A 6 -7.95 -7.93 12.38
CA TYR A 6 -8.24 -7.70 10.97
C TYR A 6 -7.68 -8.82 10.11
N HIS A 7 -8.42 -9.19 9.07
CA HIS A 7 -7.91 -10.05 8.01
C HIS A 7 -7.04 -9.25 7.04
N VAL A 8 -7.49 -8.03 6.71
CA VAL A 8 -6.87 -7.17 5.69
C VAL A 8 -6.70 -5.75 6.22
N PHE A 9 -5.52 -5.18 6.03
CA PHE A 9 -5.28 -3.74 6.08
C PHE A 9 -5.23 -3.21 4.64
N LEU A 10 -6.11 -2.27 4.29
CA LEU A 10 -6.21 -1.72 2.94
C LEU A 10 -5.60 -0.31 2.91
N SER A 11 -4.41 -0.17 2.34
CA SER A 11 -3.73 1.12 2.12
C SER A 11 -3.98 1.60 0.70
N PHE A 12 -4.34 2.88 0.55
CA PHE A 12 -4.65 3.50 -0.74
C PHE A 12 -4.54 5.02 -0.64
N ARG A 13 -4.36 5.67 -1.79
CA ARG A 13 -4.49 7.13 -1.89
C ARG A 13 -5.97 7.50 -1.96
N GLY A 14 -6.43 8.22 -0.94
CA GLY A 14 -7.85 8.57 -0.81
C GLY A 14 -8.39 9.40 -1.98
N GLU A 15 -7.61 10.35 -2.44
CA GLU A 15 -7.92 11.27 -3.54
C GLU A 15 -8.09 10.54 -4.87
N ASP A 16 -7.35 9.44 -5.05
CA ASP A 16 -7.34 8.69 -6.31
C ASP A 16 -8.48 7.67 -6.38
N THR A 17 -8.73 6.95 -5.28
CA THR A 17 -9.49 5.69 -5.35
C THR A 17 -10.58 5.52 -4.29
N ARG A 18 -10.71 6.43 -3.31
CA ARG A 18 -11.63 6.24 -2.15
C ARG A 18 -13.06 5.92 -2.54
N LYS A 19 -13.61 6.67 -3.51
CA LYS A 19 -15.03 6.58 -3.93
C LYS A 19 -15.24 5.67 -5.14
N THR A 20 -14.18 5.01 -5.61
CA THR A 20 -14.19 4.23 -6.84
C THR A 20 -13.71 2.81 -6.54
N PHE A 21 -12.56 2.42 -7.06
CA PHE A 21 -12.02 1.07 -6.96
C PHE A 21 -11.91 0.57 -5.51
N THR A 22 -11.40 1.41 -4.60
CA THR A 22 -11.17 1.02 -3.21
C THR A 22 -12.47 0.83 -2.44
N ASP A 23 -13.51 1.62 -2.71
CA ASP A 23 -14.82 1.42 -2.07
C ASP A 23 -15.41 0.06 -2.46
N HIS A 24 -15.40 -0.24 -3.76
CA HIS A 24 -15.87 -1.52 -4.28
C HIS A 24 -15.06 -2.71 -3.74
N LEU A 25 -13.74 -2.58 -3.68
CA LEU A 25 -12.86 -3.61 -3.10
C LEU A 25 -13.17 -3.84 -1.62
N TYR A 26 -13.34 -2.77 -0.84
CA TYR A 26 -13.73 -2.86 0.56
C TYR A 26 -15.09 -3.53 0.76
N THR A 27 -16.09 -3.16 -0.04
CA THR A 27 -17.43 -3.79 -0.01
C THR A 27 -17.35 -5.27 -0.37
N ALA A 28 -16.56 -5.64 -1.39
CA ALA A 28 -16.40 -7.03 -1.80
C ALA A 28 -15.71 -7.88 -0.72
N LEU A 29 -14.63 -7.36 -0.11
CA LEU A 29 -13.94 -8.03 1.01
C LEU A 29 -14.89 -8.23 2.20
N SER A 30 -15.63 -7.19 2.55
CA SER A 30 -16.62 -7.24 3.65
C SER A 30 -17.73 -8.26 3.34
N GLY A 31 -18.26 -8.26 2.11
CA GLY A 31 -19.27 -9.21 1.67
C GLY A 31 -18.77 -10.67 1.66
N ALA A 32 -17.47 -10.88 1.46
CA ALA A 32 -16.82 -12.18 1.56
C ALA A 32 -16.44 -12.58 3.02
N GLY A 33 -16.79 -11.76 4.02
CA GLY A 33 -16.54 -12.04 5.44
C GLY A 33 -15.16 -11.61 5.95
N PHE A 34 -14.37 -10.87 5.15
CA PHE A 34 -13.09 -10.35 5.59
C PHE A 34 -13.27 -9.05 6.39
N CYS A 35 -13.14 -9.14 7.72
CA CYS A 35 -12.86 -7.98 8.58
C CYS A 35 -11.67 -7.18 8.03
N THR A 36 -11.94 -5.99 7.48
CA THR A 36 -10.96 -5.18 6.75
C THR A 36 -10.85 -3.81 7.41
N PHE A 37 -9.62 -3.40 7.74
CA PHE A 37 -9.33 -2.01 8.10
C PHE A 37 -9.09 -1.22 6.82
N ARG A 38 -9.85 -0.13 6.61
CA ARG A 38 -9.75 0.71 5.42
C ARG A 38 -9.03 2.01 5.75
N ASP A 39 -7.80 2.18 5.30
CA ASP A 39 -7.03 3.38 5.61
C ASP A 39 -7.32 4.55 4.67
N ASP A 40 -7.95 5.58 5.23
CA ASP A 40 -8.37 6.80 4.56
C ASP A 40 -7.28 7.93 4.63
N ASP A 41 -6.33 7.98 3.68
CA ASP A 41 -5.20 8.95 3.69
C ASP A 41 -5.61 10.43 3.43
N GLY A 42 -6.75 10.68 2.77
CA GLY A 42 -7.16 12.03 2.36
C GLY A 42 -7.74 12.94 3.46
N ILE A 43 -7.41 12.72 4.73
CA ILE A 43 -7.74 13.60 5.85
C ILE A 43 -6.42 13.82 6.61
N GLU A 44 -6.00 15.06 6.86
CA GLU A 44 -4.78 15.31 7.65
C GLU A 44 -4.87 14.62 9.03
N ARG A 45 -3.97 13.67 9.28
CA ARG A 45 -4.00 12.80 10.46
C ARG A 45 -3.11 13.33 11.60
N GLY A 46 -3.71 13.51 12.79
CA GLY A 46 -2.97 13.84 14.02
C GLY A 46 -2.26 12.62 14.64
N LYS A 47 -1.45 12.84 15.68
CA LYS A 47 -0.64 11.79 16.38
C LYS A 47 -1.44 10.57 16.83
N ASN A 48 -2.68 10.77 17.30
CA ASN A 48 -3.54 9.67 17.75
C ASN A 48 -3.88 8.71 16.62
N VAL A 49 -4.05 9.23 15.42
CA VAL A 49 -4.39 8.42 14.25
C VAL A 49 -3.20 7.56 13.82
N LYS A 50 -1.96 8.08 13.88
CA LYS A 50 -0.74 7.28 13.61
C LYS A 50 -0.64 6.02 14.48
N SER A 51 -1.01 6.15 15.76
CA SER A 51 -1.02 5.03 16.73
C SER A 51 -2.05 3.96 16.36
N GLU A 52 -3.23 4.38 15.87
CA GLU A 52 -4.28 3.46 15.43
C GLU A 52 -3.90 2.72 14.15
N LEU A 53 -3.24 3.37 13.18
CA LEU A 53 -2.71 2.67 12.00
C LEU A 53 -1.66 1.63 12.37
N ASP A 54 -0.69 2.02 13.21
CA ASP A 54 0.38 1.11 13.63
C ASP A 54 -0.20 -0.15 14.28
N LYS A 55 -1.21 0.03 15.14
CA LYS A 55 -1.95 -1.07 15.74
C LYS A 55 -2.67 -1.90 14.68
N ALA A 56 -3.41 -1.29 13.77
CA ALA A 56 -4.16 -1.98 12.73
C ALA A 56 -3.25 -2.81 11.80
N ILE A 57 -2.09 -2.28 11.42
CA ILE A 57 -1.09 -2.99 10.60
C ILE A 57 -0.52 -4.19 11.37
N LYS A 58 -0.23 -4.03 12.67
CA LYS A 58 0.29 -5.12 13.51
C LYS A 58 -0.71 -6.24 13.75
N GLU A 59 -1.99 -5.89 13.87
CA GLU A 59 -3.11 -6.78 14.14
C GLU A 59 -3.78 -7.34 12.88
N ALA A 60 -3.38 -6.87 11.70
CA ALA A 60 -3.82 -7.41 10.42
C ALA A 60 -3.00 -8.64 10.01
N ARG A 61 -3.66 -9.62 9.39
CA ARG A 61 -3.00 -10.82 8.82
C ARG A 61 -2.32 -10.54 7.47
N SER A 62 -2.84 -9.56 6.74
CA SER A 62 -2.36 -9.18 5.42
C SER A 62 -2.60 -7.71 5.14
N SER A 63 -1.85 -7.15 4.19
CA SER A 63 -2.08 -5.81 3.65
C SER A 63 -2.32 -5.88 2.14
N ILE A 64 -3.33 -5.16 1.67
CA ILE A 64 -3.49 -4.83 0.25
C ILE A 64 -3.09 -3.37 0.06
N VAL A 65 -2.17 -3.13 -0.86
CA VAL A 65 -1.67 -1.78 -1.16
C VAL A 65 -2.13 -1.41 -2.56
N VAL A 66 -3.08 -0.48 -2.67
CA VAL A 66 -3.59 0.03 -3.95
C VAL A 66 -2.68 1.17 -4.41
N LEU A 67 -1.71 0.83 -5.25
CA LEU A 67 -0.77 1.75 -5.87
C LEU A 67 -1.45 2.44 -7.04
N SER A 68 -1.81 3.71 -6.84
CA SER A 68 -2.44 4.58 -7.84
C SER A 68 -1.50 5.70 -8.28
N LYS A 69 -1.94 6.54 -9.23
CA LYS A 69 -1.14 7.57 -9.88
C LYS A 69 -0.38 8.48 -8.91
N ASP A 70 -1.05 8.96 -7.86
CA ASP A 70 -0.50 9.94 -6.93
C ASP A 70 -0.18 9.33 -5.55
N TYR A 71 -0.19 7.99 -5.43
CA TYR A 71 0.14 7.29 -4.18
C TYR A 71 1.52 7.68 -3.64
N SER A 72 2.54 7.67 -4.49
CA SER A 72 3.92 8.02 -4.10
C SER A 72 4.15 9.52 -3.88
N SER A 73 3.15 10.37 -4.14
CA SER A 73 3.22 11.80 -3.86
C SER A 73 2.81 12.13 -2.42
N SER A 74 2.09 11.23 -1.76
CA SER A 74 1.70 11.37 -0.36
C SER A 74 2.79 10.82 0.55
N GLY A 75 3.44 11.71 1.32
CA GLY A 75 4.41 11.30 2.35
C GLY A 75 3.79 10.33 3.37
N TRP A 76 2.49 10.47 3.63
CA TRP A 76 1.77 9.59 4.54
C TRP A 76 1.55 8.19 3.95
N CYS A 77 1.15 8.07 2.68
CA CYS A 77 1.12 6.77 1.99
C CYS A 77 2.49 6.06 2.03
N LEU A 78 3.58 6.82 1.91
CA LEU A 78 4.94 6.27 1.98
C LEU A 78 5.32 5.81 3.39
N ASP A 79 4.98 6.59 4.43
CA ASP A 79 5.14 6.20 5.83
C ASP A 79 4.38 4.89 6.14
N GLU A 80 3.13 4.77 5.67
CA GLU A 80 2.33 3.55 5.80
C GLU A 80 2.98 2.36 5.11
N LEU A 81 3.42 2.56 3.86
CA LEU A 81 4.08 1.51 3.10
C LEU A 81 5.36 1.03 3.79
N GLU A 82 6.14 1.94 4.37
CA GLU A 82 7.32 1.59 5.17
C GLU A 82 6.93 0.73 6.38
N MET A 83 5.90 1.12 7.13
CA MET A 83 5.39 0.35 8.28
C MET A 83 4.92 -1.05 7.89
N ILE A 84 4.19 -1.18 6.77
CA ILE A 84 3.72 -2.46 6.23
C ILE A 84 4.90 -3.36 5.84
N LEU A 85 5.89 -2.80 5.15
CA LEU A 85 7.08 -3.56 4.73
C LEU A 85 7.94 -3.97 5.91
N GLU A 86 8.08 -3.12 6.92
CA GLU A 86 8.79 -3.45 8.16
C GLU A 86 8.07 -4.56 8.93
N ARG A 87 6.74 -4.49 9.03
CA ARG A 87 5.91 -5.56 9.61
C ARG A 87 6.13 -6.88 8.88
N LYS A 88 6.19 -6.87 7.55
CA LYS A 88 6.50 -8.05 6.72
C LYS A 88 7.88 -8.62 7.02
N ARG A 89 8.91 -7.78 7.12
CA ARG A 89 10.30 -8.21 7.39
C ARG A 89 10.47 -8.81 8.79
N THR A 90 9.80 -8.25 9.78
CA THR A 90 9.95 -8.61 11.20
C THR A 90 9.04 -9.74 11.66
N SER A 91 8.13 -10.22 10.80
CA SER A 91 7.20 -11.30 11.15
C SER A 91 7.87 -12.68 11.10
N SER A 92 8.09 -13.30 12.26
CA SER A 92 8.53 -14.70 12.37
C SER A 92 7.33 -15.67 12.23
N GLY A 93 7.43 -16.68 11.35
CA GLY A 93 6.39 -17.71 11.15
C GLY A 93 5.54 -17.50 9.89
N ALA A 94 4.20 -17.62 9.99
CA ALA A 94 3.28 -17.58 8.83
C ALA A 94 3.32 -16.27 7.99
N GLY A 95 4.04 -15.24 8.44
CA GLY A 95 4.39 -14.04 7.69
C GLY A 95 3.22 -13.07 7.46
N HIS A 96 3.49 -11.77 7.51
CA HIS A 96 2.53 -10.75 7.06
C HIS A 96 2.50 -10.74 5.53
N VAL A 97 1.37 -11.09 4.93
CA VAL A 97 1.23 -11.11 3.47
C VAL A 97 1.00 -9.68 2.96
N VAL A 98 1.73 -9.26 1.93
CA VAL A 98 1.55 -7.95 1.29
C VAL A 98 1.24 -8.18 -0.18
N LEU A 99 0.06 -7.73 -0.61
CA LEU A 99 -0.44 -7.82 -1.98
C LEU A 99 -0.50 -6.43 -2.61
N PRO A 100 0.37 -6.11 -3.58
CA PRO A 100 0.26 -4.87 -4.34
C PRO A 100 -0.83 -4.99 -5.42
N VAL A 101 -1.64 -3.95 -5.56
CA VAL A 101 -2.60 -3.74 -6.65
C VAL A 101 -2.18 -2.49 -7.41
N PHE A 102 -1.83 -2.63 -8.68
CA PHE A 102 -1.47 -1.51 -9.54
C PHE A 102 -2.73 -0.99 -10.23
N TYR A 103 -3.24 0.14 -9.77
CA TYR A 103 -4.47 0.75 -10.26
C TYR A 103 -4.18 1.87 -11.25
N ASP A 104 -4.46 1.65 -12.53
CA ASP A 104 -4.23 2.60 -13.63
C ASP A 104 -2.81 3.18 -13.68
N VAL A 105 -1.83 2.34 -13.31
CA VAL A 105 -0.41 2.68 -13.31
C VAL A 105 0.41 1.54 -13.89
N ASP A 106 1.53 1.89 -14.52
CA ASP A 106 2.53 0.91 -14.95
C ASP A 106 3.32 0.41 -13.72
N PRO A 107 3.32 -0.91 -13.43
CA PRO A 107 4.11 -1.49 -12.34
C PRO A 107 5.60 -1.17 -12.41
N SER A 108 6.14 -0.91 -13.61
CA SER A 108 7.56 -0.56 -13.81
C SER A 108 7.96 0.72 -13.06
N LYS A 109 7.01 1.62 -12.79
CA LYS A 109 7.21 2.85 -12.01
C LYS A 109 7.43 2.60 -10.52
N PHE A 110 7.01 1.44 -10.01
CA PHE A 110 7.10 1.06 -8.60
C PHE A 110 8.12 -0.07 -8.35
N GLY A 111 8.67 -0.64 -9.42
CA GLY A 111 9.69 -1.70 -9.35
C GLY A 111 11.09 -1.13 -9.11
N SER A 112 11.90 -1.86 -8.35
CA SER A 112 13.35 -1.64 -8.33
C SER A 112 13.90 -1.86 -9.74
N LYS A 113 14.63 -0.87 -10.29
CA LYS A 113 15.51 -1.08 -11.44
C LYS A 113 16.53 -2.15 -11.04
N ARG A 114 16.23 -3.43 -11.26
CA ARG A 114 17.28 -4.47 -11.26
C ARG A 114 18.18 -4.17 -12.44
N GLY A 115 19.28 -3.47 -12.19
CA GLY A 115 20.42 -3.33 -13.07
C GLY A 115 20.09 -2.97 -14.52
N ALA A 116 19.62 -1.75 -14.76
CA ALA A 116 19.91 -1.13 -16.05
C ALA A 116 21.40 -0.76 -16.03
N SER A 117 22.25 -1.69 -16.46
CA SER A 117 23.60 -1.34 -16.92
C SER A 117 23.44 -0.19 -17.92
N GLU A 118 24.09 0.93 -17.61
CA GLU A 118 24.21 2.08 -18.49
C GLU A 118 24.69 1.60 -19.86
N ARG A 119 23.77 1.46 -20.82
CA ARG A 119 24.15 1.58 -22.22
C ARG A 119 24.08 3.05 -22.56
N HIS A 120 25.23 3.69 -22.37
CA HIS A 120 25.63 4.80 -23.23
C HIS A 120 25.32 4.41 -24.67
N SER A 121 24.49 5.20 -25.32
CA SER A 121 24.49 5.32 -26.77
C SER A 121 24.44 6.81 -27.04
N VAL A 122 25.60 7.28 -27.48
CA VAL A 122 25.92 8.63 -27.91
C VAL A 122 24.94 9.09 -29.00
N ASP A 123 24.72 10.40 -29.01
CA ASP A 123 23.98 11.23 -29.96
C ASP A 123 23.72 10.65 -31.36
N MET A 124 22.52 10.91 -31.87
CA MET A 124 22.40 11.34 -33.26
C MET A 124 21.46 12.54 -33.41
N LYS A 125 22.06 13.58 -33.99
CA LYS A 125 21.62 14.96 -34.21
C LYS A 125 20.31 15.11 -35.00
N SER A 126 19.67 16.26 -34.73
CA SER A 126 19.02 17.18 -35.67
C SER A 126 18.03 16.64 -36.70
N ASN A 127 16.78 17.09 -36.57
CA ASN A 127 16.18 18.06 -37.50
C ASN A 127 15.05 18.81 -36.81
#